data_AF-A0A1V9YA16-F1
#
_entry.id   AF-A0A1V9YA16-F1
#
_cell.length_a   1.000
_cell.length_b   1.000
_cell.length_c   1.000
_cell.angle_alpha   90.00
_cell.angle_beta   90.00
_cell.angle_gamma   90.00
#
_symmetry.space_group_name_H-M   'P 1'
#
loop_
_entity.id
_entity.type
_entity.pdbx_description
1 polymer ?
#
loop_
_entity_poly.entity_id
_entity_poly.type
_entity_poly.pdbx_seq_one_letter_code
_entity_poly.pdbx_strand_id
1 'polypeptide(L)'
;MKEVYDIVAAMPNVESLYEYFLKLEKDYANGIQWNYAHTVHFLHPMIYLKWRKGGEALVDILTRCPHVPCQASLPLMSVYSMHIHNKAIVCPQCKRAILYETFNIALFVKYYPQFEVHSKKLNQPIALIVKVPSIPRDEKWSSFLTSFHGNLTYEAKKSSINAVKAIRDKIEDAMMPYRNRPLG
;
A
#
# COMPACT_ATOMS: atom_id res chain seq x y z
N MET A 1 19.89 2.47 23.42
CA MET A 1 18.73 1.64 23.82
C MET A 1 18.11 2.12 25.12
N LYS A 2 18.86 2.26 26.23
CA LYS A 2 18.34 2.78 27.51
C LYS A 2 17.57 4.11 27.38
N GLU A 3 18.11 5.07 26.64
CA GLU A 3 17.47 6.37 26.38
C GLU A 3 16.08 6.26 25.74
N VAL A 4 15.84 5.30 24.84
CA VAL A 4 14.53 5.13 24.21
C VAL A 4 13.52 4.57 25.20
N TYR A 5 13.93 3.62 26.05
CA TYR A 5 13.07 3.10 27.10
C TYR A 5 12.75 4.15 28.16
N ASP A 6 13.72 5.01 28.50
CA ASP A 6 13.51 6.13 29.42
C ASP A 6 12.53 7.16 28.81
N ILE A 7 12.64 7.46 27.51
CA ILE A 7 11.69 8.30 26.78
C ILE A 7 10.29 7.65 26.76
N VAL A 8 10.19 6.36 26.45
CA VAL A 8 8.92 5.62 26.43
C VAL A 8 8.25 5.64 27.81
N ALA A 9 9.03 5.43 28.88
CA ALA A 9 8.52 5.44 30.25
C ALA A 9 8.03 6.83 30.69
N ALA A 10 8.56 7.90 30.10
CA ALA A 10 8.14 9.27 30.34
C ALA A 10 6.96 9.74 29.47
N MET A 11 6.51 8.94 28.50
CA MET A 11 5.39 9.34 27.62
C MET A 11 4.05 9.31 28.36
N PRO A 12 3.20 10.33 28.17
CA PRO A 12 1.95 10.46 28.91
C PRO A 12 0.88 9.44 28.49
N ASN A 13 0.95 8.95 27.25
CA ASN A 13 -0.02 8.00 26.69
C ASN A 13 0.57 7.25 25.48
N VAL A 14 -0.17 6.24 25.01
CA VAL A 14 0.20 5.42 23.84
C VAL A 14 0.22 6.20 22.53
N GLU A 15 -0.49 7.32 22.46
CA GLU A 15 -0.63 8.16 21.26
C GLU A 15 0.67 8.91 21.00
N SER A 16 1.23 9.56 22.03
CA SER A 16 2.53 10.21 21.97
C SER A 16 3.65 9.21 21.65
N LEU A 17 3.53 7.99 22.16
CA LEU A 17 4.46 6.91 21.82
C LEU A 17 4.35 6.50 20.34
N TYR A 18 3.14 6.34 19.83
CA TYR A 18 2.90 6.01 18.42
C TYR A 18 3.41 7.11 17.49
N GLU A 19 3.13 8.38 17.80
CA GLU A 19 3.65 9.54 17.06
C GLU A 19 5.19 9.56 17.05
N TYR A 20 5.80 9.32 18.20
CA TYR A 20 7.25 9.28 18.34
C TYR A 20 7.90 8.18 17.47
N PHE A 21 7.32 6.98 17.45
CA PHE A 21 7.82 5.91 16.59
C PHE A 21 7.65 6.21 15.11
N LEU A 22 6.52 6.80 14.71
CA LEU A 22 6.31 7.27 13.34
C LEU A 22 7.33 8.35 12.93
N LYS A 23 7.70 9.24 13.85
CA LYS A 23 8.74 10.24 13.62
C LYS A 23 10.11 9.61 13.42
N LEU A 24 10.51 8.69 14.30
CA LEU A 24 11.80 7.98 14.18
C LEU A 24 11.89 7.20 12.86
N GLU A 25 10.79 6.59 12.45
CA GLU A 25 10.66 5.91 11.17
C GLU A 25 10.85 6.88 10.00
N LYS A 26 10.16 8.02 10.01
CA LYS A 26 10.28 9.07 8.99
C LYS A 26 11.68 9.65 8.90
N ASP A 27 12.29 9.95 10.04
CA ASP A 27 13.67 10.44 10.11
C ASP A 27 14.62 9.45 9.45
N TYR A 28 14.43 8.15 9.73
CA TYR A 28 15.24 7.11 9.11
C TYR A 28 14.98 6.97 7.60
N ALA A 29 13.72 7.03 7.15
CA ALA A 29 13.37 7.04 5.73
C ALA A 29 13.97 8.24 4.97
N ASN A 30 14.17 9.38 5.65
CA ASN A 30 14.84 10.57 5.13
C ASN A 30 16.38 10.50 5.21
N GLY A 31 16.95 9.37 5.62
CA GLY A 31 18.38 9.13 5.64
C GLY A 31 19.09 9.52 6.95
N ILE A 32 18.35 9.92 7.99
CA ILE A 32 18.94 10.16 9.32
C ILE A 32 19.36 8.82 9.91
N GLN A 33 20.66 8.66 10.15
CA GLN A 33 21.24 7.46 10.72
C GLN A 33 21.34 7.55 12.24
N TRP A 34 21.56 6.39 12.87
CA TRP A 34 21.81 6.20 14.30
C TRP A 34 20.66 6.60 15.24
N ASN A 35 19.48 6.91 14.69
CA ASN A 35 18.26 6.91 15.46
C ASN A 35 17.82 5.47 15.77
N TYR A 36 16.84 5.32 16.67
CA TYR A 36 16.38 4.00 17.09
C TYR A 36 15.92 3.10 15.93
N ALA A 37 15.21 3.64 14.95
CA ALA A 37 14.74 2.88 13.79
C ALA A 37 15.91 2.35 12.94
N HIS A 38 16.93 3.17 12.69
CA HIS A 38 18.15 2.73 12.03
C HIS A 38 18.89 1.66 12.84
N THR A 39 19.05 1.86 14.15
CA THR A 39 19.74 0.89 15.02
C THR A 39 19.04 -0.47 15.01
N VAL A 40 17.71 -0.50 15.15
CA VAL A 40 16.95 -1.75 15.10
C VAL A 40 17.13 -2.42 13.74
N HIS A 41 17.05 -1.68 12.63
CA HIS A 41 17.27 -2.26 11.31
C HIS A 41 18.71 -2.80 11.14
N PHE A 42 19.71 -2.10 11.65
CA PHE A 42 21.12 -2.51 11.61
C PHE A 42 21.38 -3.82 12.37
N LEU A 43 20.63 -4.10 13.44
CA LEU A 43 20.70 -5.37 14.18
C LEU A 43 20.20 -6.58 13.36
N HIS A 44 19.61 -6.35 12.19
CA HIS A 44 19.18 -7.38 11.25
C HIS A 44 20.04 -7.34 9.97
N PRO A 45 21.31 -7.79 10.02
CA PRO A 45 22.30 -7.54 8.96
C PRO A 45 21.89 -8.07 7.58
N MET A 46 21.19 -9.20 7.52
CA MET A 46 20.70 -9.76 6.25
C MET A 46 19.58 -8.93 5.62
N ILE A 47 18.77 -8.25 6.44
CA ILE A 47 17.73 -7.33 5.97
C ILE A 47 18.38 -6.01 5.57
N TYR A 48 19.25 -5.48 6.43
CA TYR A 48 19.98 -4.23 6.22
C TYR A 48 20.78 -4.19 4.93
N LEU A 49 21.47 -5.30 4.58
CA LEU A 49 22.24 -5.39 3.33
C LEU A 49 21.35 -5.44 2.07
N LYS A 50 20.15 -6.02 2.17
CA LYS A 50 19.22 -6.18 1.04
C LYS A 50 18.32 -4.96 0.84
N TRP A 51 18.02 -4.25 1.92
CA TRP A 51 17.06 -3.16 1.94
C TRP A 51 17.75 -1.86 2.36
N ARG A 52 17.92 -0.94 1.41
CA ARG A 52 18.01 0.48 1.77
C ARG A 52 16.58 0.99 1.89
N LYS A 53 16.20 1.50 3.06
CA LYS A 53 14.86 2.06 3.26
C LYS A 53 14.73 3.29 2.36
N GLY A 54 14.08 3.11 1.20
CA GLY A 54 13.72 4.15 0.26
C GLY A 54 12.24 4.01 -0.05
N GLY A 55 11.46 5.05 0.23
CA GLY A 55 10.00 5.03 0.14
C GLY A 55 9.36 6.18 0.91
N GLU A 56 8.06 6.38 0.73
CA GLU A 56 7.28 7.30 1.58
C GLU A 56 7.27 6.76 3.03
N ALA A 57 7.51 7.65 3.99
CA ALA A 57 7.42 7.31 5.41
C ALA A 57 6.00 6.85 5.75
N LEU A 58 5.88 5.94 6.71
CA LEU A 58 4.61 5.32 7.07
C LEU A 58 3.59 6.36 7.51
N VAL A 59 4.05 7.39 8.24
CA VAL A 59 3.19 8.51 8.65
C VAL A 59 2.65 9.29 7.47
N ASP A 60 3.44 9.49 6.41
CA ASP A 60 3.02 10.25 5.23
C ASP A 60 1.99 9.45 4.41
N ILE A 61 2.10 8.11 4.42
CA ILE A 61 1.11 7.21 3.81
C ILE A 61 -0.18 7.21 4.65
N LEU A 62 -0.09 6.83 5.93
CA LEU A 62 -1.27 6.50 6.72
C LEU A 62 -2.07 7.71 7.20
N THR A 63 -1.48 8.90 7.26
CA THR A 63 -2.20 10.12 7.69
C THR A 63 -2.97 10.80 6.56
N ARG A 64 -3.05 10.18 5.37
CA ARG A 64 -3.81 10.69 4.23
C ARG A 64 -4.89 9.71 3.82
N CYS A 65 -6.07 10.22 3.47
CA CYS A 65 -7.16 9.39 2.96
C CYS A 65 -6.71 8.66 1.67
N PRO A 66 -6.77 7.32 1.60
CA PRO A 66 -6.28 6.55 0.45
C PRO A 66 -7.14 6.73 -0.81
N HIS A 67 -8.36 7.24 -0.69
CA HIS A 67 -9.17 7.60 -1.85
C HIS A 67 -8.52 8.77 -2.60
N VAL A 68 -8.04 8.52 -3.81
CA VAL A 68 -7.31 9.47 -4.67
C VAL A 68 -7.97 10.85 -4.78
N PRO A 69 -9.31 10.97 -4.95
CA PRO A 69 -9.94 12.30 -5.03
C PRO A 69 -10.00 13.06 -3.69
N CYS A 70 -9.82 12.38 -2.56
CA CYS A 70 -9.99 12.96 -1.24
C CYS A 70 -8.66 13.40 -0.62
N GLN A 71 -7.73 12.47 -0.38
CA GLN A 71 -6.39 12.72 0.20
C GLN A 71 -6.38 13.62 1.46
N ALA A 72 -7.53 13.73 2.15
CA ALA A 72 -7.67 14.55 3.34
C ALA A 72 -6.80 14.00 4.47
N SER A 73 -6.34 14.90 5.35
CA SER A 73 -5.62 14.50 6.56
C SER A 73 -6.52 13.65 7.45
N LEU A 74 -5.97 12.56 7.98
CA LEU A 74 -6.63 11.67 8.91
C LEU A 74 -6.11 11.95 10.33
N PRO A 75 -7.00 12.06 11.34
CA PRO A 75 -6.58 12.21 12.72
C PRO A 75 -5.69 11.05 13.16
N LEU A 76 -4.60 11.35 13.87
CA LEU A 76 -3.61 10.36 14.27
C LEU A 76 -4.23 9.20 15.07
N MET A 77 -5.25 9.49 15.89
CA MET A 77 -5.95 8.46 16.67
C MET A 77 -6.80 7.50 15.85
N SER A 78 -7.39 7.99 14.77
CA SER A 78 -8.05 7.13 13.80
C SER A 78 -7.01 6.25 13.10
N VAL A 79 -5.88 6.84 12.69
CA VAL A 79 -4.78 6.10 12.07
C VAL A 79 -4.22 5.02 13.00
N TYR A 80 -3.98 5.34 14.27
CA TYR A 80 -3.54 4.38 15.28
C TYR A 80 -4.55 3.24 15.45
N SER A 81 -5.83 3.56 15.58
CA SER A 81 -6.90 2.56 15.70
C SER A 81 -6.95 1.63 14.50
N MET A 82 -6.78 2.17 13.29
CA MET A 82 -6.75 1.38 12.08
C MET A 82 -5.48 0.55 11.94
N HIS A 83 -4.31 1.15 12.18
CA HIS A 83 -3.02 0.49 11.94
C HIS A 83 -2.72 -0.57 13.00
N ILE A 84 -2.89 -0.26 14.28
CA ILE A 84 -2.50 -1.13 15.39
C ILE A 84 -3.61 -2.09 15.77
N HIS A 85 -4.87 -1.65 15.72
CA HIS A 85 -6.01 -2.48 16.12
C HIS A 85 -6.82 -3.05 14.94
N ASN A 86 -6.37 -2.82 13.70
CA ASN A 86 -7.07 -3.24 12.48
C ASN A 86 -8.55 -2.83 12.45
N LYS A 87 -8.88 -1.67 13.05
CA LYS A 87 -10.26 -1.15 13.08
C LYS A 87 -10.56 -0.37 11.80
N ALA A 88 -11.76 -0.56 11.27
CA ALA A 88 -12.27 0.33 10.23
C ALA A 88 -12.45 1.75 10.80
N ILE A 89 -11.98 2.75 10.07
CA ILE A 89 -12.20 4.16 10.38
C ILE A 89 -12.99 4.83 9.26
N VAL A 90 -13.49 6.04 9.50
CA VAL A 90 -14.22 6.81 8.50
C VAL A 90 -13.46 8.10 8.22
N CYS A 91 -13.25 8.41 6.94
CA CYS A 91 -12.62 9.67 6.57
C CYS A 91 -13.53 10.84 6.98
N PRO A 92 -13.01 11.86 7.69
CA PRO A 92 -13.82 12.99 8.10
C PRO A 92 -14.34 13.82 6.91
N GLN A 93 -13.65 13.77 5.76
CA GLN A 93 -13.97 14.54 4.56
C GLN A 93 -14.90 13.78 3.61
N CYS A 94 -14.46 12.64 3.06
CA CYS A 94 -15.26 11.90 2.05
C CYS A 94 -16.29 10.95 2.65
N LYS A 95 -16.32 10.77 3.98
CA LYS A 95 -17.22 9.87 4.73
C LYS A 95 -17.14 8.40 4.33
N ARG A 96 -16.12 8.00 3.57
CA ARG A 96 -15.88 6.60 3.21
C ARG A 96 -15.17 5.86 4.32
N ALA A 97 -15.44 4.56 4.42
CA ALA A 97 -14.70 3.68 5.30
C ALA A 97 -13.25 3.55 4.81
N ILE A 98 -12.34 3.29 5.73
CA ILE A 98 -10.94 3.01 5.46
C ILE A 98 -10.51 1.86 6.35
N LEU A 99 -9.99 0.81 5.71
CA LEU A 99 -9.30 -0.31 6.33
C LEU A 99 -7.81 -0.19 6.01
N TYR A 100 -6.98 -0.94 6.74
CA TYR A 100 -5.55 -1.01 6.40
C TYR A 100 -5.34 -1.52 4.97
N GLU A 101 -6.13 -2.51 4.53
CA GLU A 101 -6.08 -3.04 3.17
C GLU A 101 -6.44 -2.00 2.10
N THR A 102 -7.22 -0.97 2.43
CA THR A 102 -7.58 0.12 1.50
C THR A 102 -6.34 0.87 1.00
N PHE A 103 -5.34 1.06 1.86
CA PHE A 103 -4.07 1.66 1.48
C PHE A 103 -3.28 0.79 0.51
N ASN A 104 -3.26 -0.53 0.73
CA ASN A 104 -2.62 -1.47 -0.17
C ASN A 104 -3.27 -1.48 -1.56
N ILE A 105 -4.60 -1.43 -1.62
CA ILE A 105 -5.35 -1.29 -2.88
C ILE A 105 -5.02 0.05 -3.54
N ALA A 106 -5.03 1.16 -2.78
CA ALA A 106 -4.74 2.48 -3.31
C ALA A 106 -3.32 2.59 -3.91
N LEU A 107 -2.31 2.04 -3.23
CA LEU A 107 -0.96 1.97 -3.77
C LEU A 107 -0.90 1.12 -5.03
N PHE A 108 -1.55 -0.06 -5.06
CA PHE A 108 -1.60 -0.89 -6.25
C PHE A 108 -2.23 -0.14 -7.44
N VAL A 109 -3.35 0.56 -7.24
CA VAL A 109 -4.00 1.37 -8.27
C VAL A 109 -3.11 2.54 -8.74
N LYS A 110 -2.37 3.17 -7.82
CA LYS A 110 -1.42 4.26 -8.13
C LYS A 110 -0.26 3.78 -9.01
N TYR A 111 0.32 2.62 -8.70
CA TYR A 111 1.48 2.08 -9.44
C TYR A 111 1.09 1.34 -10.72
N TYR A 112 -0.10 0.73 -10.75
CA TYR A 112 -0.60 -0.05 -11.87
C TYR A 112 -2.00 0.44 -12.26
N PRO A 113 -2.12 1.57 -12.97
CA PRO A 113 -3.44 2.05 -13.42
C PRO A 113 -4.03 1.15 -14.53
N GLN A 114 -3.17 0.48 -15.30
CA GLN A 114 -3.56 -0.47 -16.35
C GLN A 114 -2.44 -1.48 -16.62
N PHE A 115 -2.82 -2.61 -17.20
CA PHE A 115 -1.91 -3.60 -17.72
C PHE A 115 -2.06 -3.68 -19.24
N GLU A 116 -0.92 -3.84 -19.92
CA GLU A 116 -0.88 -3.96 -21.36
C GLU A 116 0.01 -5.11 -21.80
N VAL A 117 -0.48 -5.87 -22.77
CA VAL A 117 0.26 -6.92 -23.49
C VAL A 117 -0.01 -6.78 -24.99
N HIS A 118 1.06 -6.73 -25.76
CA HIS A 118 1.01 -6.74 -27.22
C HIS A 118 1.05 -8.18 -27.72
N SER A 119 0.14 -8.54 -28.62
CA SER A 119 0.06 -9.86 -29.24
C SER A 119 -0.28 -9.73 -30.72
N LYS A 120 -0.19 -10.85 -31.45
CA LYS A 120 -0.76 -10.98 -32.80
C LYS A 120 -1.99 -11.88 -32.76
N LYS A 121 -3.03 -11.53 -33.53
CA LYS A 121 -4.18 -12.39 -33.83
C LYS A 121 -4.40 -12.31 -35.33
N LEU A 122 -4.39 -13.46 -36.02
CA LEU A 122 -4.48 -13.52 -37.50
C LEU A 122 -3.45 -12.59 -38.19
N ASN A 123 -2.20 -12.57 -37.70
CA ASN A 123 -1.13 -11.68 -38.16
C ASN A 123 -1.34 -10.16 -37.97
N GLN A 124 -2.45 -9.74 -37.37
CA GLN A 124 -2.66 -8.34 -36.99
C GLN A 124 -2.18 -8.08 -35.56
N PRO A 125 -1.44 -7.00 -35.30
CA PRO A 125 -1.07 -6.60 -33.95
C PRO A 125 -2.32 -6.17 -33.17
N ILE A 126 -2.47 -6.70 -31.97
CA ILE A 126 -3.52 -6.35 -31.02
C ILE A 126 -2.87 -6.03 -29.68
N ALA A 127 -3.26 -4.90 -29.08
CA ALA A 127 -2.95 -4.57 -27.70
C ALA A 127 -4.12 -4.97 -26.80
N LEU A 128 -3.85 -5.87 -25.85
CA LEU A 128 -4.78 -6.18 -24.78
C LEU A 128 -4.51 -5.22 -23.62
N ILE A 129 -5.41 -4.27 -23.40
CA ILE A 129 -5.33 -3.28 -22.32
C ILE A 129 -6.39 -3.60 -21.29
N VAL A 130 -5.98 -3.90 -20.06
CA VAL A 130 -6.88 -4.19 -18.94
C VAL A 130 -6.73 -3.08 -17.91
N LYS A 131 -7.79 -2.29 -17.75
CA LYS A 131 -7.83 -1.19 -16.77
C LYS A 131 -7.99 -1.74 -15.37
N VAL A 132 -7.21 -1.21 -14.43
CA VAL A 132 -7.38 -1.51 -13.01
C VAL A 132 -8.57 -0.70 -12.48
N PRO A 133 -9.52 -1.34 -11.76
CA PRO A 133 -10.67 -0.64 -11.24
C PRO A 133 -10.28 0.32 -10.12
N SER A 134 -11.17 1.25 -9.79
CA SER A 134 -11.03 2.07 -8.60
C SER A 134 -11.24 1.25 -7.32
N ILE A 135 -10.86 1.84 -6.18
CA ILE A 135 -11.08 1.25 -4.85
C ILE A 135 -12.59 0.99 -4.66
N PRO A 136 -13.00 -0.23 -4.27
CA PRO A 136 -14.41 -0.59 -4.12
C PRO A 136 -15.02 0.09 -2.88
N ARG A 137 -16.35 0.22 -2.85
CA ARG A 137 -17.06 0.94 -1.77
C ARG A 137 -17.00 0.25 -0.41
N ASP A 138 -16.85 -1.07 -0.39
CA ASP A 138 -16.66 -1.85 0.83
C ASP A 138 -15.19 -1.95 1.24
N GLU A 139 -14.30 -1.37 0.42
CA GLU A 139 -12.88 -1.18 0.71
C GLU A 139 -12.06 -2.48 0.82
N LYS A 140 -12.62 -3.61 0.35
CA LYS A 140 -12.03 -4.95 0.46
C LYS A 140 -11.35 -5.41 -0.81
N TRP A 141 -10.28 -6.19 -0.65
CA TRP A 141 -9.63 -6.87 -1.78
C TRP A 141 -10.58 -7.79 -2.54
N SER A 142 -11.48 -8.51 -1.88
CA SER A 142 -12.40 -9.47 -2.53
C SER A 142 -13.27 -8.80 -3.60
N SER A 143 -13.81 -7.62 -3.27
CA SER A 143 -14.66 -6.85 -4.16
C SER A 143 -13.86 -6.20 -5.28
N PHE A 144 -12.66 -5.67 -4.95
CA PHE A 144 -11.72 -5.17 -5.94
C PHE A 144 -11.35 -6.23 -6.99
N LEU A 145 -11.00 -7.44 -6.53
CA LEU A 145 -10.63 -8.57 -7.39
C LEU A 145 -11.77 -9.01 -8.28
N THR A 146 -13.01 -8.98 -7.76
CA THR A 146 -14.20 -9.32 -8.53
C THR A 146 -14.39 -8.33 -9.68
N SER A 147 -14.28 -7.02 -9.41
CA SER A 147 -14.33 -5.99 -10.46
C SER A 147 -13.18 -6.12 -11.46
N PHE A 148 -11.97 -6.40 -10.97
CA PHE A 148 -10.79 -6.49 -11.83
C PHE A 148 -10.84 -7.73 -12.75
N HIS A 149 -11.28 -8.87 -12.21
CA HIS A 149 -11.56 -10.08 -12.99
C HIS A 149 -12.63 -9.83 -14.05
N GLY A 150 -13.66 -9.03 -13.74
CA GLY A 150 -14.66 -8.58 -14.70
C GLY A 150 -14.04 -7.82 -15.88
N ASN A 151 -13.17 -6.86 -15.61
CA ASN A 151 -12.44 -6.10 -16.64
C ASN A 151 -11.57 -7.02 -17.52
N LEU A 152 -10.83 -7.95 -16.90
CA LEU A 152 -10.01 -8.92 -17.62
C LEU A 152 -10.87 -9.81 -18.52
N THR A 153 -11.99 -10.32 -18.02
CA THR A 153 -12.90 -11.20 -18.77
C THR A 153 -13.52 -10.48 -19.97
N TYR A 154 -13.87 -9.20 -19.81
CA TYR A 154 -14.42 -8.38 -20.89
C TYR A 154 -13.41 -8.19 -22.02
N GLU A 155 -12.15 -7.88 -21.69
CA GLU A 155 -11.10 -7.63 -22.69
C GLU A 155 -10.52 -8.94 -23.28
N ALA A 156 -10.51 -10.03 -22.51
CA ALA A 156 -10.08 -11.35 -22.96
C ALA A 156 -10.88 -11.85 -24.18
N LYS A 157 -12.18 -11.52 -24.28
CA LYS A 157 -13.03 -11.88 -25.43
C LYS A 157 -12.50 -11.37 -26.77
N LYS A 158 -11.72 -10.29 -26.76
CA LYS A 158 -11.18 -9.64 -27.96
C LYS A 158 -9.79 -10.17 -28.35
N SER A 159 -9.12 -10.86 -27.42
CA SER A 159 -7.69 -11.17 -27.54
C SER A 159 -7.42 -12.64 -27.89
N SER A 160 -6.14 -13.03 -27.88
CA SER A 160 -5.68 -14.42 -28.03
C SER A 160 -5.48 -15.08 -26.66
N ILE A 161 -5.56 -16.42 -26.58
CA ILE A 161 -5.34 -17.16 -25.33
C ILE A 161 -3.95 -16.86 -24.75
N ASN A 162 -2.92 -16.78 -25.59
CA ASN A 162 -1.55 -16.48 -25.16
C ASN A 162 -1.43 -15.07 -24.56
N ALA A 163 -2.09 -14.08 -25.15
CA ALA A 163 -2.10 -12.72 -24.61
C ALA A 163 -2.83 -12.65 -23.26
N VAL A 164 -3.95 -13.39 -23.13
CA VAL A 164 -4.72 -13.49 -21.88
C VAL A 164 -3.90 -14.17 -20.78
N LYS A 165 -3.15 -15.23 -21.11
CA LYS A 165 -2.23 -15.87 -20.16
C LYS A 165 -1.13 -14.91 -19.71
N ALA A 166 -0.44 -14.27 -20.67
CA ALA A 166 0.65 -13.34 -20.36
C ALA A 166 0.19 -12.14 -19.51
N ILE A 167 -1.00 -11.58 -19.75
CA ILE A 167 -1.48 -10.47 -18.93
C ILE A 167 -1.89 -10.94 -17.54
N ARG A 168 -2.42 -12.16 -17.41
CA ARG A 168 -2.77 -12.74 -16.11
C ARG A 168 -1.52 -12.95 -15.25
N ASP A 169 -0.49 -13.57 -15.80
CA ASP A 169 0.78 -13.79 -15.10
C ASP A 169 1.37 -12.45 -14.63
N LYS A 170 1.38 -11.44 -15.52
CA LYS A 170 1.83 -10.07 -15.19
C LYS A 170 1.01 -9.40 -14.08
N ILE A 171 -0.31 -9.63 -14.04
CA ILE A 171 -1.18 -9.12 -12.98
C ILE A 171 -0.90 -9.84 -11.66
N GLU A 172 -0.82 -11.17 -11.66
CA GLU A 172 -0.56 -11.96 -10.45
C GLU A 172 0.78 -11.57 -9.81
N ASP A 173 1.84 -11.45 -10.61
CA ASP A 173 3.16 -11.00 -10.17
C ASP A 173 3.13 -9.59 -9.58
N ALA A 174 2.41 -8.67 -10.23
CA ALA A 174 2.30 -7.28 -9.76
C ALA A 174 1.44 -7.15 -8.48
N MET A 175 0.48 -8.04 -8.26
CA MET A 175 -0.42 -8.00 -7.11
C MET A 175 0.18 -8.61 -5.85
N MET A 176 1.05 -9.63 -5.99
CA MET A 176 1.61 -10.37 -4.86
C MET A 176 2.24 -9.47 -3.79
N PRO A 177 3.03 -8.42 -4.14
CA PRO A 177 3.64 -7.53 -3.16
C PRO A 177 2.67 -6.59 -2.46
N TYR A 178 1.38 -6.55 -2.81
CA TYR A 178 0.41 -5.62 -2.21
C TYR A 178 -0.65 -6.32 -1.36
N ARG A 179 -0.89 -7.63 -1.55
CA ARG A 179 -1.92 -8.35 -0.78
C ARG A 179 -1.57 -8.51 0.70
N ASN A 180 -0.31 -8.78 1.01
CA ASN A 180 0.14 -9.13 2.37
C ASN A 180 1.28 -8.23 2.87
N ARG A 181 1.53 -7.10 2.20
CA ARG A 181 2.67 -6.26 2.54
C ARG A 181 2.32 -5.31 3.68
N PRO A 182 3.13 -5.28 4.75
CA PRO A 182 3.11 -4.17 5.68
C PRO A 182 3.60 -2.90 4.96
N LEU A 183 2.85 -1.82 5.13
CA LEU A 183 3.21 -0.49 4.65
C LEU A 183 4.39 0.05 5.47
N GLY A 184 5.28 0.80 4.82
CA GLY A 184 6.46 1.44 5.44
C GLY A 184 7.71 0.57 5.45
#